data_AF-A0A661PE48-F1
#
_entry.id   AF-A0A661PE48-F1
#
_cell.length_a   1.000
_cell.length_b   1.000
_cell.length_c   1.000
_cell.angle_alpha   90.00
_cell.angle_beta   90.00
_cell.angle_gamma   90.00
#
_symmetry.space_group_name_H-M   'P 1'
#
loop_
_entity.id
_entity.type
_entity.pdbx_description
1 polymer ?
#
loop_
_entity_poly.entity_id
_entity_poly.type
_entity_poly.pdbx_seq_one_letter_code
_entity_poly.pdbx_strand_id
1 'polypeptide(L)'
;MPNFFSNFPVGLQLWPQAWRRSRNLQEGYNFSLLENSSDTYHFSVLADASRTRDAFNKFAASMPEEAFFILEFYTTEPNINDQETPTPAIHYSPYMPIPEIIAAIEPYWDRMMHDGFVGFGLANNRSSQEMFYSEEKVLTFFTDNHLRLTNQLAKVGLPHRPDLLLHTELGHDHLSLLCLERENLPNCLQDFSDRDLDYAYFCRELVDSLGMYPVEESLSFFFSRKEQELIEEILCQHPSYEEFAEDDFGALLLDWNDFVQECCNNFEGDLWEYRMGLQLRDMLYHVISICEEPLKSRILEVLKEPDEKFRQILIDNRKRLDNPGIKTTEEHFWYNGVISNAGHELRRDLIRHGWYKP
;
A
#
# COMPACT_ATOMS: atom_id res chain seq x y z
N MET A 1 27.27 29.79 2.81
CA MET A 1 27.23 29.17 4.16
C MET A 1 27.35 27.66 3.97
N PRO A 2 27.99 26.88 4.86
CA PRO A 2 28.07 25.45 4.65
C PRO A 2 26.65 24.87 4.68
N ASN A 3 26.24 24.23 3.59
CA ASN A 3 24.94 23.61 3.44
C ASN A 3 24.87 22.45 4.43
N PHE A 4 24.18 22.63 5.55
CA PHE A 4 24.00 21.56 6.57
C PHE A 4 23.29 20.32 5.97
N PHE A 5 22.62 20.51 4.83
CA PHE A 5 21.98 19.48 4.00
C PHE A 5 22.87 18.89 2.90
N SER A 6 24.19 19.17 2.83
CA SER A 6 25.03 18.66 1.73
C SER A 6 25.01 17.14 1.56
N ASN A 7 24.65 16.41 2.62
CA ASN A 7 24.60 14.95 2.63
C ASN A 7 23.15 14.42 2.65
N PHE A 8 22.16 15.27 2.95
CA PHE A 8 20.76 14.88 2.93
C PHE A 8 20.18 15.09 1.54
N PRO A 9 19.11 14.37 1.17
CA PRO A 9 18.49 14.58 -0.12
C PRO A 9 18.00 16.03 -0.31
N VAL A 10 18.14 16.52 -1.54
CA VAL A 10 17.92 17.93 -1.88
C VAL A 10 16.45 18.31 -2.05
N GLY A 11 15.54 17.34 -2.00
CA GLY A 11 14.09 17.52 -2.17
C GLY A 11 13.39 18.25 -1.03
N LEU A 12 14.12 18.69 0.00
CA LEU A 12 13.57 19.45 1.11
C LEU A 12 14.30 20.77 1.31
N GLN A 13 13.53 21.83 1.56
CA GLN A 13 14.05 23.12 1.95
C GLN A 13 13.51 23.55 3.31
N LEU A 14 14.37 23.55 4.33
CA LEU A 14 13.97 24.06 5.65
C LEU A 14 13.69 25.56 5.62
N TRP A 15 12.62 25.96 6.30
CA TRP A 15 12.31 27.37 6.51
C TRP A 15 13.43 28.07 7.31
N PRO A 16 13.65 29.38 7.10
CA PRO A 16 14.71 30.12 7.80
C PRO A 16 14.67 30.02 9.33
N GLN A 17 13.46 29.88 9.90
CA GLN A 17 13.26 29.76 11.35
C GLN A 17 13.71 28.39 11.89
N ALA A 18 13.64 27.33 11.07
CA ALA A 18 14.03 25.98 11.43
C ALA A 18 15.56 25.78 11.44
N TRP A 19 16.33 26.64 10.78
CA TRP A 19 17.79 26.50 10.63
C TRP A 19 18.58 26.47 11.94
N ARG A 20 18.05 27.06 13.02
CA ARG A 20 18.71 26.97 14.33
C ARG A 20 18.57 25.58 14.93
N ARG A 21 17.39 24.96 14.79
CA ARG A 21 17.09 23.60 15.29
C ARG A 21 17.72 22.53 14.39
N SER A 22 17.87 22.80 13.10
CA SER A 22 18.45 21.85 12.14
C SER A 22 19.89 21.45 12.46
N ARG A 23 20.63 22.28 13.21
CA ARG A 23 21.97 21.94 13.71
C ARG A 23 22.01 20.71 14.62
N ASN A 24 20.86 20.31 15.15
CA ASN A 24 20.71 19.12 15.97
C ASN A 24 20.24 17.90 15.17
N LEU A 25 19.94 18.04 13.87
CA LEU A 25 19.66 16.90 13.00
C LEU A 25 20.91 16.03 12.91
N GLN A 26 20.74 14.77 13.24
CA GLN A 26 21.82 13.78 13.20
C GLN A 26 21.22 12.47 12.70
N GLU A 27 21.99 11.76 11.88
CA GLU A 27 21.59 10.44 11.40
C GLU A 27 21.38 9.47 12.56
N GLY A 28 20.38 8.61 12.44
CA GLY A 28 20.05 7.57 13.40
C GLY A 28 18.63 7.09 13.24
N TYR A 29 18.22 6.20 14.15
CA TYR A 29 16.87 5.67 14.18
C TYR A 29 16.27 5.71 15.57
N ASN A 30 14.95 5.82 15.62
CA ASN A 30 14.13 5.52 16.79
C ASN A 30 13.10 4.45 16.40
N PHE A 31 12.55 3.73 17.37
CA PHE A 31 11.50 2.75 17.11
C PHE A 31 10.57 2.56 18.31
N SER A 32 9.34 2.16 18.03
CA SER A 32 8.32 1.83 19.02
C SER A 32 7.49 0.64 18.55
N LEU A 33 6.72 0.05 19.45
CA LEU A 33 5.67 -0.88 19.04
C LEU A 33 4.62 -0.11 18.22
N LEU A 34 4.14 -0.72 17.14
CA LEU A 34 3.08 -0.15 16.31
C LEU A 34 1.78 -0.09 17.10
N GLU A 35 1.04 1.02 17.00
CA GLU A 35 -0.26 1.14 17.65
C GLU A 35 -1.20 0.02 17.18
N ASN A 36 -1.96 -0.55 18.12
CA ASN A 36 -2.88 -1.68 17.86
C ASN A 36 -2.22 -2.97 17.35
N SER A 37 -0.89 -3.09 17.42
CA SER A 37 -0.17 -4.36 17.19
C SER A 37 0.51 -4.85 18.47
N SER A 38 0.60 -6.17 18.63
CA SER A 38 1.27 -6.79 19.79
C SER A 38 2.73 -7.17 19.53
N ASP A 39 3.13 -7.18 18.26
CA ASP A 39 4.35 -7.83 17.77
C ASP A 39 5.04 -7.06 16.65
N THR A 40 4.39 -6.07 16.04
CA THR A 40 4.98 -5.25 14.97
C THR A 40 5.60 -3.99 15.54
N TYR A 41 6.81 -3.67 15.08
CA TYR A 41 7.54 -2.46 15.45
C TYR A 41 7.60 -1.49 14.27
N HIS A 42 7.39 -0.21 14.58
CA HIS A 42 7.59 0.90 13.65
C HIS A 42 8.94 1.56 13.94
N PHE A 43 9.76 1.73 12.91
CA PHE A 43 11.03 2.45 12.97
C PHE A 43 10.92 3.75 12.18
N SER A 44 11.51 4.81 12.70
CA SER A 44 11.76 6.05 11.96
C SER A 44 13.26 6.28 11.88
N VAL A 45 13.77 6.45 10.66
CA VAL A 45 15.20 6.54 10.36
C VAL A 45 15.48 7.79 9.56
N LEU A 46 16.41 8.60 10.09
CA LEU A 46 16.99 9.73 9.38
C LEU A 46 18.40 9.34 8.93
N ALA A 47 18.67 9.39 7.64
CA ALA A 47 19.93 8.97 7.04
C ALA A 47 20.28 9.85 5.83
N ASP A 48 21.57 9.94 5.52
CA ASP A 48 22.06 10.50 4.27
C ASP A 48 21.70 9.60 3.06
N ALA A 49 21.81 10.13 1.83
CA ALA A 49 21.41 9.41 0.63
C ALA A 49 22.16 8.08 0.42
N SER A 50 23.44 8.01 0.80
CA SER A 50 24.25 6.78 0.67
C SER A 50 23.78 5.72 1.66
N ARG A 51 23.52 6.11 2.91
CA ARG A 51 23.07 5.20 3.95
C ARG A 51 21.63 4.75 3.76
N THR A 52 20.76 5.60 3.19
CA THR A 52 19.42 5.19 2.79
C THR A 52 19.50 4.06 1.77
N ARG A 53 20.38 4.17 0.76
CA ARG A 53 20.61 3.10 -0.22
C ARG A 53 21.14 1.81 0.41
N ASP A 54 22.11 1.92 1.31
CA ASP A 54 22.66 0.75 2.01
C ASP A 54 21.61 0.08 2.91
N ALA A 55 20.79 0.87 3.60
CA ALA A 55 19.69 0.36 4.42
C ALA A 55 18.63 -0.32 3.55
N PHE A 56 18.26 0.29 2.44
CA PHE A 56 17.32 -0.26 1.45
C PHE A 56 17.77 -1.62 0.93
N ASN A 57 19.00 -1.70 0.42
CA ASN A 57 19.55 -2.95 -0.12
C ASN A 57 19.67 -4.05 0.94
N LYS A 58 20.07 -3.70 2.17
CA LYS A 58 20.16 -4.69 3.27
C LYS A 58 18.81 -5.17 3.75
N PHE A 59 17.79 -4.32 3.71
CA PHE A 59 16.43 -4.70 4.05
C PHE A 59 15.84 -5.59 2.95
N ALA A 60 15.95 -5.19 1.69
CA ALA A 60 15.52 -5.97 0.53
C ALA A 60 16.16 -7.38 0.51
N ALA A 61 17.47 -7.48 0.77
CA ALA A 61 18.16 -8.77 0.86
C ALA A 61 17.73 -9.65 2.05
N SER A 62 16.86 -9.15 2.91
CA SER A 62 16.41 -9.81 4.13
C SER A 62 14.94 -10.24 4.10
N MET A 63 14.20 -9.68 3.15
CA MET A 63 12.83 -10.04 2.81
C MET A 63 12.78 -11.42 2.13
N PRO A 64 11.58 -12.02 2.00
CA PRO A 64 11.35 -13.18 1.14
C PRO A 64 11.79 -12.93 -0.32
N GLU A 65 11.81 -13.98 -1.16
CA GLU A 65 12.30 -13.88 -2.54
C GLU A 65 11.50 -12.88 -3.40
N GLU A 66 10.22 -12.69 -3.06
CA GLU A 66 9.30 -11.78 -3.72
C GLU A 66 8.83 -10.68 -2.78
N ALA A 67 8.53 -9.51 -3.35
CA ALA A 67 7.95 -8.36 -2.70
C ALA A 67 7.12 -7.58 -3.72
N PHE A 68 6.33 -6.62 -3.26
CA PHE A 68 5.80 -5.58 -4.13
C PHE A 68 6.52 -4.26 -3.88
N PHE A 69 6.66 -3.46 -4.93
CA PHE A 69 7.21 -2.13 -4.88
C PHE A 69 6.10 -1.11 -4.66
N ILE A 70 6.35 -0.14 -3.79
CA ILE A 70 5.44 0.97 -3.52
C ILE A 70 6.03 2.21 -4.17
N LEU A 71 5.22 2.96 -4.90
CA LEU A 71 5.57 4.26 -5.47
C LEU A 71 4.46 5.27 -5.15
N GLU A 72 4.85 6.39 -4.54
CA GLU A 72 3.96 7.49 -4.15
C GLU A 72 4.42 8.75 -4.86
N PHE A 73 3.53 9.38 -5.63
CA PHE A 73 3.79 10.66 -6.28
C PHE A 73 2.50 11.36 -6.72
N TYR A 74 2.57 12.67 -6.98
CA TYR A 74 1.43 13.45 -7.45
C TYR A 74 1.17 13.20 -8.94
N THR A 75 -0.02 12.72 -9.28
CA THR A 75 -0.41 12.41 -10.67
C THR A 75 -1.14 13.55 -11.37
N THR A 76 -1.68 14.50 -10.60
CA THR A 76 -2.45 15.64 -11.09
C THR A 76 -1.83 16.96 -10.66
N GLU A 77 -1.77 17.92 -11.57
CA GLU A 77 -1.51 19.31 -11.22
C GLU A 77 -2.71 19.85 -10.41
N PRO A 78 -2.50 20.52 -9.26
CA PRO A 78 -3.60 21.07 -8.49
C PRO A 78 -4.40 22.07 -9.33
N ASN A 79 -5.68 21.76 -9.54
CA ASN A 79 -6.58 22.67 -10.23
C ASN A 79 -6.94 23.81 -9.27
N ILE A 80 -6.80 25.06 -9.70
CA ILE A 80 -7.04 26.25 -8.86
C ILE A 80 -8.48 26.31 -8.33
N ASN A 81 -9.40 25.55 -8.93
CA ASN A 81 -10.80 25.46 -8.53
C ASN A 81 -11.10 24.34 -7.52
N ASP A 82 -10.17 23.42 -7.28
CA ASP A 82 -10.36 22.34 -6.31
C ASP A 82 -10.07 22.88 -4.90
N GLN A 83 -11.04 22.72 -4.00
CA GLN A 83 -10.90 23.11 -2.60
C GLN A 83 -10.10 22.08 -1.78
N GLU A 84 -9.85 20.92 -2.36
CA GLU A 84 -9.08 19.84 -1.75
C GLU A 84 -7.59 20.02 -2.03
N THR A 85 -6.78 19.80 -1.00
CA THR A 85 -5.33 19.83 -1.14
C THR A 85 -4.95 18.60 -1.97
N PRO A 86 -4.14 18.73 -3.03
CA PRO A 86 -3.73 17.56 -3.81
C PRO A 86 -3.05 16.57 -2.87
N THR A 87 -3.44 15.30 -2.96
CA THR A 87 -2.78 14.19 -2.28
C THR A 87 -1.99 13.38 -3.29
N PRO A 88 -0.83 12.81 -2.90
CA PRO A 88 -0.10 11.93 -3.79
C PRO A 88 -0.91 10.66 -4.04
N ALA A 89 -0.76 10.09 -5.24
CA ALA A 89 -1.32 8.79 -5.56
C ALA A 89 -0.31 7.69 -5.23
N ILE A 90 -0.79 6.63 -4.58
CA ILE A 90 0.02 5.46 -4.24
C ILE A 90 -0.22 4.39 -5.31
N HIS A 91 0.87 3.79 -5.79
CA HIS A 91 0.84 2.69 -6.75
C HIS A 91 1.61 1.50 -6.19
N TYR A 92 1.07 0.30 -6.35
CA TYR A 92 1.77 -0.94 -6.03
C TYR A 92 2.10 -1.70 -7.31
N SER A 93 3.30 -2.28 -7.38
CA SER A 93 3.57 -3.34 -8.35
C SER A 93 2.88 -4.63 -7.91
N PRO A 94 2.70 -5.61 -8.81
CA PRO A 94 2.47 -6.99 -8.39
C PRO A 94 3.59 -7.50 -7.49
N TYR A 95 3.36 -8.64 -6.82
CA TYR A 95 4.46 -9.40 -6.22
C TYR A 95 5.41 -9.86 -7.32
N MET A 96 6.70 -9.53 -7.18
CA MET A 96 7.74 -9.84 -8.15
C MET A 96 9.04 -10.21 -7.42
N PRO A 97 9.95 -10.96 -8.08
CA PRO A 97 11.26 -11.23 -7.51
C PRO A 97 12.00 -9.94 -7.18
N ILE A 98 12.52 -9.82 -5.95
CA ILE A 98 13.23 -8.63 -5.49
C ILE A 98 14.34 -8.21 -6.47
N PRO A 99 15.19 -9.11 -7.02
CA PRO A 99 16.22 -8.71 -7.98
C PRO A 99 15.69 -8.00 -9.23
N GLU A 100 14.47 -8.34 -9.68
CA GLU A 100 13.83 -7.70 -10.83
C GLU A 100 13.39 -6.28 -10.49
N ILE A 101 12.77 -6.10 -9.31
CA ILE A 101 12.40 -4.76 -8.81
C ILE A 101 13.64 -3.88 -8.67
N ILE A 102 14.69 -4.38 -8.01
CA ILE A 102 15.95 -3.63 -7.83
C ILE A 102 16.54 -3.22 -9.18
N ALA A 103 16.57 -4.14 -10.16
CA ALA A 103 17.09 -3.83 -11.49
C ALA A 103 16.24 -2.79 -12.23
N ALA A 104 14.92 -2.82 -12.07
CA ALA A 104 14.01 -1.87 -12.70
C ALA A 104 14.13 -0.45 -12.12
N ILE A 105 14.32 -0.33 -10.80
CA ILE A 105 14.40 0.98 -10.13
C ILE A 105 15.80 1.61 -10.17
N GLU A 106 16.85 0.80 -10.36
CA GLU A 106 18.24 1.24 -10.36
C GLU A 106 18.51 2.48 -11.25
N PRO A 107 18.00 2.59 -12.49
CA PRO A 107 18.20 3.78 -13.34
C PRO A 107 17.56 5.06 -12.78
N TYR A 108 16.59 4.93 -11.86
CA TYR A 108 15.79 6.01 -11.29
C TYR A 108 16.19 6.34 -9.85
N TRP A 109 17.03 5.51 -9.23
CA TRP A 109 17.37 5.57 -7.80
C TRP A 109 17.70 6.97 -7.30
N ASP A 110 18.68 7.63 -7.93
CA ASP A 110 19.13 8.95 -7.49
C ASP A 110 18.03 10.00 -7.62
N ARG A 111 17.14 9.88 -8.63
CA ARG A 111 16.04 10.82 -8.83
C ARG A 111 14.95 10.63 -7.78
N MET A 112 14.53 9.39 -7.53
CA MET A 112 13.55 9.07 -6.47
C MET A 112 14.06 9.47 -5.08
N MET A 113 15.34 9.22 -4.80
CA MET A 113 15.97 9.58 -3.52
C MET A 113 15.89 11.09 -3.26
N HIS A 114 16.12 11.89 -4.31
CA HIS A 114 16.33 13.32 -4.18
C HIS A 114 15.11 14.18 -4.46
N ASP A 115 14.12 13.73 -5.23
CA ASP A 115 12.94 14.54 -5.56
C ASP A 115 11.95 14.63 -4.40
N GLY A 116 11.59 15.84 -3.97
CA GLY A 116 10.71 16.10 -2.82
C GLY A 116 9.27 15.62 -2.97
N PHE A 117 8.83 15.18 -4.15
CA PHE A 117 7.45 14.74 -4.42
C PHE A 117 7.33 13.23 -4.68
N VAL A 118 8.39 12.47 -4.35
CA VAL A 118 8.45 11.03 -4.56
C VAL A 118 8.68 10.31 -3.24
N GLY A 119 7.76 9.41 -2.92
CA GLY A 119 7.94 8.36 -1.93
C GLY A 119 8.06 6.99 -2.61
N PHE A 120 8.82 6.06 -2.03
CA PHE A 120 8.96 4.71 -2.57
C PHE A 120 9.34 3.70 -1.50
N GLY A 121 8.99 2.43 -1.71
CA GLY A 121 9.23 1.39 -0.73
C GLY A 121 9.18 -0.02 -1.27
N LEU A 122 9.46 -0.97 -0.39
CA LEU A 122 9.32 -2.40 -0.62
C LEU A 122 8.52 -3.00 0.52
N ALA A 123 7.55 -3.83 0.18
CA ALA A 123 6.73 -4.50 1.17
C ALA A 123 6.44 -5.96 0.79
N ASN A 124 6.26 -6.78 1.82
CA ASN A 124 5.79 -8.14 1.72
C ASN A 124 4.89 -8.39 2.93
N ASN A 125 3.58 -8.37 2.71
CA ASN A 125 2.57 -8.48 3.75
C ASN A 125 2.58 -9.86 4.41
N ARG A 126 2.90 -10.92 3.65
CA ARG A 126 3.02 -12.30 4.17
C ARG A 126 4.11 -12.43 5.25
N SER A 127 5.17 -11.63 5.14
CA SER A 127 6.26 -11.59 6.12
C SER A 127 6.17 -10.41 7.09
N SER A 128 5.11 -9.60 7.00
CA SER A 128 4.92 -8.37 7.77
C SER A 128 6.15 -7.47 7.78
N GLN A 129 6.76 -7.32 6.61
CA GLN A 129 7.94 -6.49 6.39
C GLN A 129 7.60 -5.42 5.38
N GLU A 130 7.78 -4.17 5.78
CA GLU A 130 7.64 -3.02 4.93
C GLU A 130 8.76 -2.04 5.25
N MET A 131 9.27 -1.41 4.20
CA MET A 131 10.16 -0.26 4.29
C MET A 131 9.68 0.77 3.29
N PHE A 132 9.53 2.00 3.74
CA PHE A 132 9.07 3.09 2.91
C PHE A 132 9.93 4.34 3.11
N TYR A 133 10.32 4.97 2.02
CA TYR A 133 11.03 6.23 2.01
C TYR A 133 10.06 7.30 1.51
N SER A 134 9.59 8.16 2.40
CA SER A 134 8.52 9.10 2.07
C SER A 134 9.00 10.32 1.29
N GLU A 135 8.06 11.11 0.77
CA GLU A 135 8.33 12.46 0.23
C GLU A 135 9.04 13.36 1.26
N GLU A 136 8.76 13.14 2.54
CA GLU A 136 9.45 13.75 3.67
C GLU A 136 10.91 13.30 3.78
N LYS A 137 11.45 12.35 3.02
CA LYS A 137 12.85 11.91 3.14
C LYS A 137 13.20 11.28 4.49
N VAL A 138 12.21 10.67 5.14
CA VAL A 138 12.37 9.75 6.27
C VAL A 138 12.22 8.32 5.76
N LEU A 139 13.08 7.43 6.22
CA LEU A 139 12.92 6.00 5.99
C LEU A 139 12.15 5.39 7.16
N THR A 140 10.99 4.80 6.90
CA THR A 140 10.20 4.05 7.87
C THR A 140 10.32 2.56 7.62
N PHE A 141 10.20 1.77 8.69
CA PHE A 141 10.11 0.32 8.58
C PHE A 141 9.02 -0.22 9.50
N PHE A 142 8.31 -1.24 9.03
CA PHE A 142 7.45 -2.10 9.82
C PHE A 142 8.01 -3.53 9.82
N THR A 143 8.18 -4.11 11.00
CA THR A 143 8.70 -5.48 11.13
C THR A 143 8.32 -6.13 12.45
N ASP A 144 8.08 -7.44 12.43
CA ASP A 144 7.96 -8.28 13.62
C ASP A 144 9.32 -8.59 14.29
N ASN A 145 10.44 -8.31 13.60
CA ASN A 145 11.78 -8.68 14.03
C ASN A 145 12.69 -7.46 14.20
N HIS A 146 12.37 -6.63 15.20
CA HIS A 146 13.13 -5.43 15.53
C HIS A 146 14.62 -5.71 15.81
N LEU A 147 14.98 -6.87 16.38
CA LEU A 147 16.38 -7.22 16.64
C LEU A 147 17.19 -7.45 15.36
N ARG A 148 16.57 -8.04 14.32
CA ARG A 148 17.21 -8.17 13.01
C ARG A 148 17.43 -6.82 12.37
N LEU A 149 16.41 -5.95 12.38
CA LEU A 149 16.48 -4.62 11.77
C LEU A 149 17.50 -3.72 12.49
N THR A 150 17.48 -3.68 13.82
CA THR A 150 18.49 -2.93 14.60
C THR A 150 19.93 -3.38 14.27
N ASN A 151 20.17 -4.69 14.12
CA ASN A 151 21.47 -5.21 13.69
C ASN A 151 21.82 -4.78 12.26
N GLN A 152 20.86 -4.74 11.33
CA GLN A 152 21.08 -4.25 9.96
C GLN A 152 21.43 -2.76 9.95
N LEU A 153 20.67 -1.93 10.65
CA LEU A 153 20.92 -0.48 10.77
C LEU A 153 22.28 -0.20 11.42
N ALA A 154 22.64 -0.95 12.46
CA ALA A 154 23.97 -0.87 13.08
C ALA A 154 25.10 -1.20 12.08
N LYS A 155 24.91 -2.21 11.21
CA LYS A 155 25.87 -2.55 10.14
C LYS A 155 25.97 -1.48 9.04
N VAL A 156 24.95 -0.63 8.87
CA VAL A 156 24.99 0.57 7.99
C VAL A 156 25.61 1.77 8.73
N GLY A 157 25.88 1.62 10.03
CA GLY A 157 26.45 2.68 10.87
C GLY A 157 25.41 3.66 11.42
N LEU A 158 24.11 3.35 11.33
CA LEU A 158 23.04 4.17 11.86
C LEU A 158 22.84 3.87 13.36
N PRO A 159 23.09 4.83 14.26
CA PRO A 159 22.96 4.61 15.70
C PRO A 159 21.50 4.73 16.15
N HIS A 160 21.15 4.00 17.22
CA HIS A 160 19.90 4.21 17.93
C HIS A 160 19.91 5.57 18.65
N ARG A 161 18.84 6.35 18.47
CA ARG A 161 18.64 7.68 19.06
C ARG A 161 17.20 7.80 19.56
N PRO A 162 16.96 7.61 20.86
CA PRO A 162 15.61 7.74 21.44
C PRO A 162 14.99 9.12 21.21
N ASP A 163 15.82 10.17 21.27
CA ASP A 163 15.43 11.56 21.04
C ASP A 163 15.79 12.01 19.60
N LEU A 164 15.56 11.15 18.61
CA LEU A 164 15.82 11.47 17.20
C LEU A 164 14.93 12.63 16.76
N LEU A 165 15.54 13.73 16.33
CA LEU A 165 14.85 14.84 15.69
C LEU A 165 14.70 14.54 14.19
N LEU A 166 13.47 14.44 13.70
CA LEU A 166 13.18 14.34 12.27
C LEU A 166 13.04 15.74 11.64
N HIS A 167 13.28 15.88 10.33
CA HIS A 167 12.99 17.16 9.66
C HIS A 167 11.48 17.42 9.57
N THR A 168 10.63 16.39 9.68
CA THR A 168 9.16 16.53 9.76
C THR A 168 8.71 17.37 10.96
N GLU A 169 9.54 17.44 12.01
CA GLU A 169 9.33 18.28 13.20
C GLU A 169 9.80 19.74 13.01
N LEU A 170 10.32 20.05 11.82
CA LEU A 170 10.82 21.35 11.41
C LEU A 170 9.98 21.87 10.24
N GLY A 171 9.67 23.17 10.25
CA GLY A 171 9.01 23.78 9.10
C GLY A 171 9.91 23.71 7.85
N HIS A 172 9.38 23.16 6.77
CA HIS A 172 10.10 22.94 5.52
C HIS A 172 9.13 22.87 4.33
N ASP A 173 9.68 23.03 3.13
CA ASP A 173 8.97 22.91 1.86
C ASP A 173 9.53 21.72 1.07
N HIS A 174 8.68 21.04 0.31
CA HIS A 174 9.09 20.01 -0.65
C HIS A 174 9.50 20.68 -1.97
N LEU A 175 10.56 20.18 -2.58
CA LEU A 175 11.14 20.71 -3.82
C LEU A 175 11.28 19.61 -4.86
N SER A 176 10.75 19.88 -6.06
CA SER A 176 11.07 19.07 -7.23
C SER A 176 12.52 19.34 -7.63
N LEU A 177 13.17 18.35 -8.22
CA LEU A 177 14.49 18.51 -8.82
C LEU A 177 14.53 19.61 -9.89
N LEU A 178 13.40 19.88 -10.55
CA LEU A 178 13.25 20.97 -11.52
C LEU A 178 13.28 22.37 -10.90
N CYS A 179 13.04 22.50 -9.59
CA CYS A 179 13.11 23.78 -8.90
C CYS A 179 14.55 24.20 -8.57
N LEU A 180 15.52 23.29 -8.71
CA LEU A 180 16.92 23.52 -8.39
C LEU A 180 17.69 23.95 -9.65
N GLU A 181 18.49 25.01 -9.52
CA GLU A 181 19.48 25.33 -10.55
C GLU A 181 20.48 24.18 -10.68
N ARG A 182 21.01 23.96 -11.89
CA ARG A 182 21.93 22.84 -12.17
C ARG A 182 23.13 22.78 -11.23
N GLU A 183 23.67 23.92 -10.85
CA GLU A 183 24.82 24.02 -9.93
C GLU A 183 24.48 23.57 -8.49
N ASN A 184 23.20 23.59 -8.13
CA ASN A 184 22.69 23.18 -6.82
C ASN A 184 22.22 21.72 -6.78
N LEU A 185 22.15 21.04 -7.93
CA LEU A 185 21.86 19.61 -7.99
C LEU A 185 23.04 18.78 -7.47
N PRO A 186 22.79 17.61 -6.84
CA PRO A 186 23.81 16.61 -6.57
C PRO A 186 24.56 16.25 -7.86
N ASN A 187 25.87 16.00 -7.76
CA ASN A 187 26.70 15.70 -8.93
C ASN A 187 26.16 14.53 -9.78
N CYS A 188 25.52 13.54 -9.16
CA CYS A 188 24.89 12.42 -9.88
C CYS A 188 23.68 12.85 -10.74
N LEU A 189 23.10 14.02 -10.50
CA LEU A 189 21.90 14.52 -11.16
C LEU A 189 22.16 15.66 -12.17
N GLN A 190 23.38 16.23 -12.19
CA GLN A 190 23.68 17.43 -12.98
C GLN A 190 23.52 17.23 -14.49
N ASP A 191 23.86 16.04 -15.00
CA ASP A 191 23.88 15.72 -16.43
C ASP A 191 22.52 15.26 -16.99
N PHE A 192 21.51 15.08 -16.14
CA PHE A 192 20.17 14.69 -16.59
C PHE A 192 19.49 15.82 -17.35
N SER A 193 18.61 15.53 -18.32
CA SER A 193 17.78 16.58 -18.92
C SER A 193 16.66 17.01 -17.96
N ASP A 194 15.99 18.13 -18.22
CA ASP A 194 14.84 18.55 -17.40
C ASP A 194 13.72 17.51 -17.46
N ARG A 195 13.48 16.91 -18.63
CA ARG A 195 12.53 15.81 -18.78
C ARG A 195 12.88 14.62 -17.89
N ASP A 196 14.16 14.28 -17.79
CA ASP A 196 14.58 13.14 -16.97
C ASP A 196 14.48 13.44 -15.48
N LEU A 197 14.58 14.71 -15.07
CA LEU A 197 14.40 15.15 -13.68
C LEU A 197 12.93 15.33 -13.28
N ASP A 198 12.02 15.37 -14.23
CA ASP A 198 10.59 15.50 -13.98
C ASP A 198 10.05 14.22 -13.32
N TYR A 199 9.70 14.31 -12.04
CA TYR A 199 9.16 13.18 -11.28
C TYR A 199 7.89 12.61 -11.90
N ALA A 200 7.02 13.46 -12.45
CA ALA A 200 5.80 12.99 -13.07
C ALA A 200 6.12 12.15 -14.31
N TYR A 201 7.22 12.44 -15.00
CA TYR A 201 7.66 11.69 -16.17
C TYR A 201 8.28 10.34 -15.76
N PHE A 202 9.32 10.35 -14.91
CA PHE A 202 10.03 9.10 -14.59
C PHE A 202 9.22 8.16 -13.67
N CYS A 203 8.33 8.68 -12.83
CA CYS A 203 7.41 7.85 -12.05
C CYS A 203 6.38 7.15 -12.95
N ARG A 204 5.91 7.80 -14.01
CA ARG A 204 5.03 7.15 -15.01
C ARG A 204 5.74 6.03 -15.76
N GLU A 205 7.00 6.24 -16.15
CA GLU A 205 7.81 5.17 -16.74
C GLU A 205 7.99 4.00 -15.78
N LEU A 206 8.18 4.25 -14.48
CA LEU A 206 8.23 3.21 -13.46
C LEU A 206 6.90 2.44 -13.35
N VAL A 207 5.77 3.16 -13.25
CA VAL A 207 4.42 2.57 -13.22
C VAL A 207 4.22 1.63 -14.40
N ASP A 208 4.53 2.09 -15.62
CA ASP A 208 4.38 1.28 -16.83
C ASP A 208 5.34 0.08 -16.83
N SER A 209 6.59 0.27 -16.40
CA SER A 209 7.63 -0.78 -16.45
C SER A 209 7.41 -1.91 -15.44
N LEU A 210 6.84 -1.59 -14.28
CA LEU A 210 6.55 -2.54 -13.20
C LEU A 210 5.10 -3.03 -13.23
N GLY A 211 4.29 -2.59 -14.20
CA GLY A 211 2.87 -2.95 -14.30
C GLY A 211 2.08 -2.54 -13.05
N MET A 212 2.39 -1.36 -12.50
CA MET A 212 1.84 -0.91 -11.23
C MET A 212 0.39 -0.47 -11.38
N TYR A 213 -0.38 -0.62 -10.31
CA TYR A 213 -1.78 -0.22 -10.24
C TYR A 213 -1.99 0.75 -9.06
N PRO A 214 -2.89 1.74 -9.20
CA PRO A 214 -3.19 2.68 -8.13
C PRO A 214 -3.91 1.98 -6.96
N VAL A 215 -3.65 2.45 -5.74
CA VAL A 215 -4.27 1.95 -4.52
C VAL A 215 -4.90 3.10 -3.75
N GLU A 216 -6.14 2.93 -3.30
CA GLU A 216 -6.80 3.93 -2.44
C GLU A 216 -6.23 3.85 -1.01
N GLU A 217 -5.88 5.00 -0.41
CA GLU A 217 -5.34 5.10 0.96
C GLU A 217 -6.26 4.46 2.02
N SER A 218 -7.58 4.49 1.80
CA SER A 218 -8.56 3.83 2.66
C SER A 218 -8.39 2.31 2.70
N LEU A 219 -7.60 1.75 1.78
CA LEU A 219 -7.40 0.33 1.58
C LEU A 219 -6.00 -0.19 2.01
N SER A 220 -5.12 0.67 2.53
CA SER A 220 -3.82 0.23 3.06
C SER A 220 -4.00 -0.41 4.44
N PHE A 221 -4.16 -1.73 4.50
CA PHE A 221 -4.31 -2.47 5.75
C PHE A 221 -3.07 -3.32 6.01
N PHE A 222 -2.50 -3.19 7.20
CA PHE A 222 -1.37 -4.00 7.63
C PHE A 222 -1.84 -5.10 8.59
N PHE A 223 -1.64 -6.37 8.23
CA PHE A 223 -1.78 -7.48 9.18
C PHE A 223 -0.42 -7.88 9.72
N SER A 224 -0.33 -8.07 11.04
CA SER A 224 0.88 -8.64 11.63
C SER A 224 1.03 -10.10 11.22
N ARG A 225 2.25 -10.63 11.36
CA ARG A 225 2.54 -12.00 10.94
C ARG A 225 1.71 -13.00 11.71
N LYS A 226 1.54 -12.76 13.01
CA LYS A 226 0.69 -13.58 13.88
C LYS A 226 -0.78 -13.52 13.45
N GLU A 227 -1.24 -12.36 12.97
CA GLU A 227 -2.60 -12.22 12.43
C GLU A 227 -2.76 -12.99 11.11
N GLN A 228 -1.78 -12.89 10.21
CA GLN A 228 -1.76 -13.67 8.95
C GLN A 228 -1.73 -15.18 9.22
N GLU A 229 -0.85 -15.66 10.11
CA GLU A 229 -0.76 -17.07 10.50
C GLU A 229 -2.08 -17.58 11.12
N LEU A 230 -2.73 -16.77 11.96
CA LEU A 230 -4.04 -17.11 12.51
C LEU A 230 -5.11 -17.22 11.41
N ILE A 231 -5.12 -16.30 10.45
CA ILE A 231 -6.07 -16.31 9.33
C ILE A 231 -5.84 -17.54 8.44
N GLU A 232 -4.58 -17.85 8.10
CA GLU A 232 -4.19 -19.05 7.36
C GLU A 232 -4.68 -20.33 8.06
N GLU A 233 -4.47 -20.44 9.38
CA GLU A 233 -4.97 -21.56 10.18
C GLU A 233 -6.49 -21.68 10.14
N ILE A 234 -7.22 -20.56 10.14
CA ILE A 234 -8.69 -20.53 10.05
C ILE A 234 -9.17 -20.99 8.67
N LEU A 235 -8.51 -20.54 7.60
CA LEU A 235 -8.86 -20.91 6.22
C LEU A 235 -8.56 -22.39 5.94
N CYS A 236 -7.41 -22.90 6.41
CA CYS A 236 -7.03 -24.32 6.31
C CYS A 236 -8.03 -25.27 6.98
N GLN A 237 -8.79 -24.81 7.97
CA GLN A 237 -9.81 -25.62 8.65
C GLN A 237 -11.06 -25.87 7.79
N HIS A 238 -11.24 -25.13 6.70
CA HIS A 238 -12.42 -25.24 5.84
C HIS A 238 -12.01 -25.70 4.42
N PRO A 239 -12.39 -26.92 3.97
CA PRO A 239 -11.91 -27.49 2.70
C PRO A 239 -12.19 -26.64 1.45
N SER A 240 -13.24 -25.82 1.47
CA SER A 240 -13.56 -24.93 0.34
C SER A 240 -12.73 -23.65 0.29
N TYR A 241 -11.93 -23.36 1.33
CA TYR A 241 -11.13 -22.14 1.46
C TYR A 241 -9.64 -22.40 1.64
N GLU A 242 -9.23 -23.67 1.81
CA GLU A 242 -7.83 -24.08 1.99
C GLU A 242 -6.91 -23.56 0.88
N GLU A 243 -7.40 -23.51 -0.38
CA GLU A 243 -6.62 -23.02 -1.52
C GLU A 243 -6.25 -21.53 -1.42
N PHE A 244 -6.98 -20.75 -0.62
CA PHE A 244 -6.74 -19.32 -0.41
C PHE A 244 -5.94 -19.04 0.88
N ALA A 245 -5.56 -20.09 1.62
CA ALA A 245 -4.91 -19.92 2.92
C ALA A 245 -3.51 -19.26 2.80
N GLU A 246 -2.81 -19.48 1.69
CA GLU A 246 -1.50 -18.90 1.39
C GLU A 246 -1.58 -17.51 0.71
N ASP A 247 -2.79 -17.05 0.37
CA ASP A 247 -3.00 -15.74 -0.23
C ASP A 247 -2.88 -14.63 0.82
N ASP A 248 -2.43 -13.46 0.37
CA ASP A 248 -2.40 -12.28 1.24
C ASP A 248 -3.85 -11.88 1.58
N PHE A 249 -4.24 -12.01 2.85
CA PHE A 249 -5.61 -11.69 3.26
C PHE A 249 -5.96 -10.22 3.01
N GLY A 250 -4.98 -9.32 3.00
CA GLY A 250 -5.16 -7.93 2.57
C GLY A 250 -5.65 -7.83 1.12
N ALA A 251 -5.08 -8.63 0.21
CA ALA A 251 -5.50 -8.68 -1.18
C ALA A 251 -6.94 -9.22 -1.32
N LEU A 252 -7.33 -10.23 -0.56
CA LEU A 252 -8.70 -10.77 -0.57
C LEU A 252 -9.75 -9.72 -0.10
N LEU A 253 -9.37 -8.81 0.80
CA LEU A 253 -10.21 -7.68 1.18
C LEU A 253 -10.34 -6.64 0.06
N LEU A 254 -9.25 -6.38 -0.67
CA LEU A 254 -9.25 -5.52 -1.86
C LEU A 254 -10.12 -6.10 -2.98
N ASP A 255 -9.98 -7.40 -3.25
CA ASP A 255 -10.76 -8.10 -4.28
C ASP A 255 -12.28 -7.98 -4.04
N TRP A 256 -12.71 -7.95 -2.77
CA TRP A 256 -14.11 -7.70 -2.44
C TRP A 256 -14.54 -6.27 -2.78
N ASN A 257 -13.72 -5.27 -2.47
CA ASN A 257 -13.98 -3.89 -2.83
C ASN A 257 -14.04 -3.72 -4.36
N ASP A 258 -13.11 -4.32 -5.09
CA ASP A 258 -13.05 -4.25 -6.55
C ASP A 258 -14.27 -4.89 -7.19
N PHE A 259 -14.67 -6.09 -6.73
CA PHE A 259 -15.92 -6.71 -7.14
C PHE A 259 -17.14 -5.82 -6.89
N VAL A 260 -17.23 -5.17 -5.72
CA VAL A 260 -18.33 -4.24 -5.42
C VAL A 260 -18.30 -3.02 -6.35
N GLN A 261 -17.12 -2.48 -6.67
CA GLN A 261 -16.99 -1.35 -7.59
C GLN A 261 -17.37 -1.71 -9.02
N GLU A 262 -16.97 -2.89 -9.51
CA GLU A 262 -17.45 -3.42 -10.79
C GLU A 262 -18.98 -3.52 -10.81
N CYS A 263 -19.56 -4.04 -9.72
CA CYS A 263 -21.00 -4.13 -9.53
C CYS A 263 -21.69 -2.75 -9.52
N CYS A 264 -21.04 -1.72 -8.99
CA CYS A 264 -21.53 -0.34 -9.03
C CYS A 264 -21.50 0.25 -10.45
N ASN A 265 -20.46 -0.01 -11.24
CA ASN A 265 -20.18 0.70 -12.49
C ASN A 265 -20.88 0.11 -13.72
N ASN A 266 -20.98 -1.22 -13.83
CA ASN A 266 -21.76 -2.02 -14.78
C ASN A 266 -21.09 -3.40 -14.88
N PHE A 267 -21.51 -4.37 -14.08
CA PHE A 267 -20.86 -5.67 -14.01
C PHE A 267 -20.99 -6.43 -15.34
N GLU A 268 -19.87 -6.65 -16.04
CA GLU A 268 -19.87 -7.27 -17.37
C GLU A 268 -19.81 -8.80 -17.34
N GLY A 269 -19.53 -9.39 -16.18
CA GLY A 269 -19.39 -10.83 -16.03
C GLY A 269 -20.69 -11.62 -16.11
N ASP A 270 -20.54 -12.95 -16.08
CA ASP A 270 -21.65 -13.91 -16.09
C ASP A 270 -22.13 -14.30 -14.68
N LEU A 271 -23.08 -15.24 -14.60
CA LEU A 271 -23.62 -15.69 -13.31
C LEU A 271 -22.58 -16.46 -12.46
N TRP A 272 -21.61 -17.11 -13.08
CA TRP A 272 -20.56 -17.82 -12.37
C TRP A 272 -19.55 -16.84 -11.77
N GLU A 273 -19.09 -15.85 -12.53
CA GLU A 273 -18.18 -14.79 -12.04
C GLU A 273 -18.84 -14.01 -10.89
N TYR A 274 -20.12 -13.65 -11.03
CA TYR A 274 -20.86 -12.99 -9.96
C TYR A 274 -20.92 -13.85 -8.68
N ARG A 275 -21.09 -15.17 -8.80
CA ARG A 275 -21.10 -16.09 -7.65
C ARG A 275 -19.73 -16.26 -7.02
N MET A 276 -18.65 -16.18 -7.78
CA MET A 276 -17.30 -16.17 -7.21
C MET A 276 -17.09 -14.96 -6.30
N GLY A 277 -17.54 -13.77 -6.71
CA GLY A 277 -17.51 -12.58 -5.86
C GLY A 277 -18.31 -12.76 -4.56
N LEU A 278 -19.47 -13.44 -4.61
CA LEU A 278 -20.22 -13.76 -3.39
C LEU A 278 -19.52 -14.80 -2.49
N GLN A 279 -18.86 -15.79 -3.10
CA GLN A 279 -18.08 -16.80 -2.38
C GLN A 279 -16.85 -16.18 -1.69
N LEU A 280 -16.21 -15.20 -2.31
CA LEU A 280 -15.15 -14.41 -1.68
C LEU A 280 -15.67 -13.79 -0.37
N ARG A 281 -16.87 -13.20 -0.38
CA ARG A 281 -17.46 -12.62 0.83
C ARG A 281 -17.79 -13.65 1.92
N ASP A 282 -18.19 -14.86 1.54
CA ASP A 282 -18.40 -15.97 2.47
C ASP A 282 -17.10 -16.39 3.17
N MET A 283 -15.99 -16.46 2.42
CA MET A 283 -14.68 -16.76 2.97
C MET A 283 -14.22 -15.68 3.96
N LEU A 284 -14.38 -14.40 3.60
CA LEU A 284 -14.09 -13.28 4.51
C LEU A 284 -14.96 -13.36 5.78
N TYR A 285 -16.24 -13.73 5.63
CA TYR A 285 -17.14 -13.93 6.76
C TYR A 285 -16.71 -15.10 7.67
N HIS A 286 -16.27 -16.23 7.09
CA HIS A 286 -15.76 -17.37 7.84
C HIS A 286 -14.62 -16.95 8.78
N VAL A 287 -13.65 -16.20 8.27
CA VAL A 287 -12.55 -15.63 9.09
C VAL A 287 -13.10 -14.75 10.22
N ILE A 288 -13.98 -13.80 9.91
CA ILE A 288 -14.59 -12.89 10.91
C ILE A 288 -15.39 -13.63 11.99
N SER A 289 -16.02 -14.75 11.63
CA SER A 289 -16.84 -15.53 12.55
C SER A 289 -16.01 -16.25 13.62
N ILE A 290 -14.74 -16.54 13.32
CA ILE A 290 -13.83 -17.29 14.19
C ILE A 290 -12.82 -16.35 14.89
N CYS A 291 -12.38 -15.28 14.22
CA CYS A 291 -11.43 -14.32 14.79
C CYS A 291 -11.96 -13.64 16.06
N GLU A 292 -11.06 -13.44 17.02
CA GLU A 292 -11.31 -12.67 18.24
C GLU A 292 -10.94 -11.18 18.05
N GLU A 293 -11.30 -10.35 19.03
CA GLU A 293 -10.89 -8.94 19.07
C GLU A 293 -9.38 -8.80 19.38
N PRO A 294 -8.70 -7.76 18.87
CA PRO A 294 -9.21 -6.64 18.07
C PRO A 294 -9.23 -6.89 16.55
N LEU A 295 -8.67 -8.01 16.08
CA LEU A 295 -8.54 -8.32 14.65
C LEU A 295 -9.91 -8.33 13.95
N LYS A 296 -10.92 -8.94 14.59
CA LYS A 296 -12.29 -8.97 14.09
C LYS A 296 -12.85 -7.57 13.79
N SER A 297 -12.77 -6.63 14.73
CA SER A 297 -13.27 -5.27 14.52
C SER A 297 -12.53 -4.55 13.40
N ARG A 298 -11.21 -4.74 13.29
CA ARG A 298 -10.40 -4.17 12.20
C ARG A 298 -10.87 -4.65 10.84
N ILE A 299 -11.06 -5.97 10.66
CA ILE A 299 -11.56 -6.54 9.39
C ILE A 299 -12.97 -6.01 9.08
N LEU A 300 -13.85 -5.91 10.08
CA LEU A 300 -15.20 -5.37 9.90
C LEU A 300 -15.21 -3.89 9.50
N GLU A 301 -14.26 -3.10 10.01
CA GLU A 301 -14.13 -1.69 9.66
C GLU A 301 -13.78 -1.50 8.18
N VAL A 302 -12.86 -2.32 7.67
CA VAL A 302 -12.52 -2.37 6.23
C VAL A 302 -13.73 -2.70 5.37
N LEU A 303 -14.48 -3.73 5.75
CA LEU A 303 -15.60 -4.21 4.93
C LEU A 303 -16.84 -3.32 4.98
N LYS A 304 -16.89 -2.35 5.90
CA LYS A 304 -18.08 -1.55 6.15
C LYS A 304 -18.56 -0.76 4.94
N GLU A 305 -17.65 -0.06 4.26
CA GLU A 305 -18.00 0.75 3.10
C GLU A 305 -18.36 -0.10 1.87
N PRO A 306 -17.55 -1.11 1.46
CA PRO A 306 -17.94 -2.02 0.39
C PRO A 306 -19.27 -2.74 0.65
N ASP A 307 -19.49 -3.24 1.87
CA ASP A 307 -20.74 -3.92 2.23
C ASP A 307 -21.94 -2.98 2.12
N GLU A 308 -21.81 -1.71 2.54
CA GLU A 308 -22.88 -0.72 2.45
C GLU A 308 -23.17 -0.34 0.99
N LYS A 309 -22.14 -0.11 0.17
CA LYS A 309 -22.29 0.13 -1.28
C LYS A 309 -23.02 -1.03 -1.95
N PHE A 310 -22.58 -2.28 -1.68
CA PHE A 310 -23.20 -3.46 -2.24
C PHE A 310 -24.69 -3.58 -1.85
N ARG A 311 -25.02 -3.35 -0.56
CA ARG A 311 -26.42 -3.34 -0.09
C ARG A 311 -27.30 -2.36 -0.85
N GLN A 312 -26.77 -1.17 -1.16
CA GLN A 312 -27.53 -0.11 -1.83
C GLN A 312 -27.85 -0.45 -3.29
N ILE A 313 -27.02 -1.25 -3.95
CA ILE A 313 -27.22 -1.65 -5.35
C ILE A 313 -28.01 -2.95 -5.53
N LEU A 314 -28.25 -3.72 -4.45
CA LEU A 314 -29.06 -4.94 -4.51
C LEU A 314 -30.55 -4.62 -4.76
N ILE A 315 -31.15 -5.35 -5.70
CA ILE A 315 -32.56 -5.31 -6.07
C ILE A 315 -33.21 -6.70 -5.97
N ASP A 316 -34.54 -6.71 -5.85
CA ASP A 316 -35.36 -7.93 -5.71
C ASP A 316 -34.92 -8.86 -4.57
N ASN A 317 -34.69 -8.28 -3.38
CA ASN A 317 -34.22 -8.95 -2.15
C ASN A 317 -35.18 -10.04 -1.61
N ARG A 318 -36.27 -10.33 -2.32
CA ARG A 318 -37.20 -11.43 -2.04
C ARG A 318 -36.67 -12.77 -2.53
N LYS A 319 -35.68 -12.75 -3.44
CA LYS A 319 -35.04 -13.94 -4.02
C LYS A 319 -33.60 -14.02 -3.56
N ARG A 320 -33.09 -15.25 -3.47
CA ARG A 320 -31.71 -15.54 -3.08
C ARG A 320 -30.94 -16.15 -4.22
N LEU A 321 -29.71 -15.70 -4.41
CA LEU A 321 -28.81 -16.23 -5.44
C LEU A 321 -27.91 -17.34 -4.88
N ASP A 322 -28.51 -18.31 -4.18
CA ASP A 322 -27.75 -19.39 -3.56
C ASP A 322 -27.02 -20.26 -4.62
N ASN A 323 -25.90 -20.85 -4.23
CA ASN A 323 -25.16 -21.78 -5.08
C ASN A 323 -25.97 -23.08 -5.31
N PRO A 324 -26.00 -23.61 -6.55
CA PRO A 324 -26.77 -24.81 -6.85
C PRO A 324 -26.20 -26.01 -6.09
N GLY A 325 -26.99 -26.55 -5.14
CA GLY A 325 -26.61 -27.71 -4.33
C GLY A 325 -26.17 -27.39 -2.90
N ILE A 326 -25.96 -26.12 -2.56
CA ILE A 326 -25.61 -25.69 -1.20
C ILE A 326 -26.82 -24.94 -0.62
N LYS A 327 -27.49 -25.55 0.36
CA LYS A 327 -28.48 -24.84 1.18
C LYS A 327 -27.78 -24.28 2.40
N THR A 328 -27.31 -23.04 2.32
CA THR A 328 -26.89 -22.30 3.51
C THR A 328 -28.12 -21.94 4.33
N THR A 329 -28.10 -22.23 5.62
CA THR A 329 -29.13 -21.77 6.58
C THR A 329 -28.86 -20.35 7.07
N GLU A 330 -27.70 -19.80 6.73
CA GLU A 330 -27.27 -18.47 7.14
C GLU A 330 -27.80 -17.38 6.21
N GLU A 331 -28.48 -16.40 6.79
CA GLU A 331 -29.07 -15.28 6.08
C GLU A 331 -28.03 -14.18 5.82
N HIS A 332 -27.11 -14.44 4.90
CA HIS A 332 -26.15 -13.44 4.45
C HIS A 332 -26.78 -12.45 3.48
N PHE A 333 -26.56 -11.15 3.71
CA PHE A 333 -27.21 -10.10 2.92
C PHE A 333 -26.75 -10.09 1.46
N TRP A 334 -25.49 -10.49 1.18
CA TRP A 334 -24.91 -10.46 -0.16
C TRP A 334 -25.57 -11.47 -1.12
N TYR A 335 -26.31 -12.45 -0.60
CA TYR A 335 -27.15 -13.34 -1.42
C TYR A 335 -28.58 -12.86 -1.60
N ASN A 336 -29.02 -11.83 -0.88
CA ASN A 336 -30.41 -11.36 -0.86
C ASN A 336 -30.68 -10.34 -1.97
N GLY A 337 -30.76 -10.83 -3.20
CA GLY A 337 -31.06 -10.03 -4.39
C GLY A 337 -30.02 -10.23 -5.50
N VAL A 338 -30.10 -9.36 -6.49
CA VAL A 338 -29.08 -9.21 -7.56
C VAL A 338 -28.79 -7.73 -7.74
N ILE A 339 -27.63 -7.38 -8.25
CA ILE A 339 -27.26 -5.98 -8.51
C ILE A 339 -28.19 -5.32 -9.55
N SER A 340 -28.46 -4.02 -9.36
CA SER A 340 -29.24 -3.18 -10.27
C SER A 340 -28.52 -2.95 -11.61
N ASN A 341 -27.20 -2.85 -11.57
CA ASN A 341 -26.33 -2.55 -12.71
C ASN A 341 -25.73 -3.83 -13.33
N ALA A 342 -26.51 -4.91 -13.40
CA ALA A 342 -26.11 -6.13 -14.09
C ALA A 342 -25.92 -5.88 -15.60
N GLY A 343 -24.78 -6.28 -16.16
CA GLY A 343 -24.52 -6.29 -17.59
C GLY A 343 -25.30 -7.36 -18.35
N HIS A 344 -25.06 -7.44 -19.66
CA HIS A 344 -25.86 -8.28 -20.55
C HIS A 344 -25.71 -9.79 -20.30
N GLU A 345 -24.50 -10.27 -19.97
CA GLU A 345 -24.22 -11.68 -19.71
C GLU A 345 -24.94 -12.15 -18.43
N LEU A 346 -24.71 -11.48 -17.30
CA LEU A 346 -25.42 -11.77 -16.05
C LEU A 346 -26.95 -11.72 -16.21
N ARG A 347 -27.51 -10.68 -16.86
CA ARG A 347 -28.96 -10.60 -17.11
C ARG A 347 -29.48 -11.80 -17.90
N ARG A 348 -28.77 -12.19 -18.96
CA ARG A 348 -29.16 -13.34 -19.79
C ARG A 348 -29.19 -14.63 -18.98
N ASP A 349 -28.20 -14.83 -18.12
CA ASP A 349 -28.13 -16.04 -17.31
C ASP A 349 -29.14 -16.04 -16.18
N LEU A 350 -29.41 -14.88 -15.55
CA LEU A 350 -30.50 -14.72 -14.61
C LEU A 350 -31.87 -15.04 -15.25
N ILE A 351 -32.12 -14.61 -16.49
CA ILE A 351 -33.34 -14.99 -17.25
C ILE A 351 -33.40 -16.51 -17.46
N ARG A 352 -32.30 -17.13 -17.91
CA ARG A 352 -32.22 -18.59 -18.13
C ARG A 352 -32.49 -19.39 -16.86
N HIS A 353 -32.11 -18.85 -15.71
CA HIS A 353 -32.34 -19.45 -14.39
C HIS A 353 -33.68 -19.05 -13.76
N GLY A 354 -34.57 -18.38 -14.52
CA GLY A 354 -35.93 -18.04 -14.07
C GLY A 354 -35.99 -16.90 -13.05
N TRP A 355 -34.92 -16.12 -12.93
CA TRP A 355 -34.87 -14.96 -12.04
C TRP A 355 -35.80 -13.84 -12.50
N TYR A 356 -35.94 -13.65 -13.82
CA TYR A 356 -36.91 -12.74 -14.40
C TYR A 356 -38.01 -13.55 -15.08
N LYS A 357 -39.27 -13.17 -14.84
CA LYS A 357 -40.39 -13.66 -15.66
C LYS A 357 -40.61 -12.64 -16.79
N PRO A 358 -40.85 -13.09 -18.03
CA PRO A 358 -41.20 -12.19 -19.14
C PRO A 358 -42.44 -11.35 -18.83
#